data_AF-V8NZH4-F1
#
_entry.id   AF-V8NZH4-F1
#
_cell.length_a   1.000
_cell.length_b   1.000
_cell.length_c   1.000
_cell.angle_alpha   90.00
_cell.angle_beta   90.00
_cell.angle_gamma   90.00
#
_symmetry.space_group_name_H-M   'P 1'
#
loop_
_entity.id
_entity.type
_entity.pdbx_description
1 polymer ?
#
loop_
_entity_poly.entity_id
_entity_poly.type
_entity_poly.pdbx_seq_one_letter_code
_entity_poly.pdbx_strand_id
1 'polypeptide(L)'
;ATPKSELLGDDLTKSEHSGSPPSKLTFNSRLDTNYGIYKKAGPTSCSVQWQLPGKASDALRRSGLQPKPLFFRSAAELVAVPSASIAAMSVVTTKKESELSGQIEDFVMLLKRGGKLPRSGEVARRTVGLLRKIVANGRWDNAGELMNLIHKEGKRMSAAQPSETTVGNMVRRVLKIIREEYSRLRGRSEESDQQESLHKLLTSGGLSEDFKICYQPLRANIIDAIRELLLELESTTENISTQALEHIHSNEVIMTIGYSHTVEAFLKEAARKRKFHVIVAECAPFCQGHEMAVSLSKENIETTVMSDAAIFAVMSRVNKVIIGTKTILANGALIAVSGTHTLALAAKHHSTPLIFLNEEDSFHKFVSPQEVLPFTEGEILSKVNVYCPVFDYVPPELITLFISNIGGNAPSYIYRLMSELYHPDDREL
;
A
#
# COMPACT_ATOMS: atom_id res chain seq x y z
N ALA A 1 17.80 -53.57 40.67
CA ALA A 1 17.48 -54.86 40.02
C ALA A 1 16.73 -54.56 38.74
N THR A 2 17.40 -54.69 37.59
CA THR A 2 16.80 -54.74 36.26
C THR A 2 16.19 -56.13 36.02
N PRO A 3 15.19 -56.22 35.12
CA PRO A 3 15.32 -57.09 33.93
C PRO A 3 14.87 -56.35 32.65
N LYS A 4 15.65 -56.38 31.55
CA LYS A 4 15.60 -57.33 30.38
C LYS A 4 14.25 -57.29 29.62
N SER A 5 14.11 -56.81 28.38
CA SER A 5 14.74 -57.09 27.05
C SER A 5 14.23 -58.37 26.35
N GLU A 6 13.47 -58.18 25.24
CA GLU A 6 13.23 -59.07 24.07
C GLU A 6 12.71 -58.11 22.97
N LEU A 7 13.36 -57.79 21.83
CA LEU A 7 13.98 -58.48 20.68
C LEU A 7 13.03 -59.03 19.59
N LEU A 8 13.38 -58.68 18.33
CA LEU A 8 12.94 -59.11 16.98
C LEU A 8 11.66 -58.46 16.40
N GLY A 9 11.63 -58.00 15.14
CA GLY A 9 12.60 -58.15 14.05
C GLY A 9 12.38 -57.19 12.88
N ASP A 10 13.45 -57.09 12.08
CA ASP A 10 13.59 -56.38 10.81
C ASP A 10 12.63 -56.91 9.73
N ASP A 11 12.20 -56.03 8.83
CA ASP A 11 12.11 -56.41 7.41
C ASP A 11 12.40 -55.20 6.50
N LEU A 12 13.52 -55.34 5.79
CA LEU A 12 14.04 -54.47 4.75
C LEU A 12 13.49 -54.94 3.40
N THR A 13 12.83 -54.07 2.64
CA THR A 13 12.79 -54.20 1.17
C THR A 13 13.19 -52.90 0.51
N LYS A 14 14.41 -52.93 -0.05
CA LYS A 14 14.93 -52.00 -1.05
C LYS A 14 14.16 -52.16 -2.37
N SER A 15 13.90 -51.05 -3.05
CA SER A 15 13.88 -51.02 -4.53
C SER A 15 14.37 -49.65 -5.03
N GLU A 16 15.40 -49.72 -5.87
CA GLU A 16 16.19 -48.67 -6.53
C GLU A 16 15.31 -47.73 -7.39
N HIS A 17 15.45 -46.40 -7.36
CA HIS A 17 16.43 -45.58 -8.08
C HIS A 17 16.49 -45.79 -9.61
N SER A 18 15.72 -44.99 -10.35
CA SER A 18 16.08 -44.52 -11.70
C SER A 18 15.85 -43.01 -11.77
N GLY A 19 16.95 -42.25 -11.72
CA GLY A 19 16.96 -40.81 -11.83
C GLY A 19 16.98 -40.33 -13.28
N SER A 20 16.32 -39.19 -13.52
CA SER A 20 16.64 -38.26 -14.60
C SER A 20 16.81 -36.87 -13.96
N PRO A 21 17.91 -36.14 -14.21
CA PRO A 21 18.30 -34.99 -13.43
C PRO A 21 17.56 -33.71 -13.87
N PRO A 22 17.17 -32.82 -12.95
CA PRO A 22 16.76 -31.48 -13.33
C PRO A 22 17.99 -30.64 -13.71
N SER A 23 17.83 -29.94 -14.83
CA SER A 23 18.77 -29.02 -15.46
C SER A 23 19.43 -28.04 -14.49
N LYS A 24 20.76 -27.98 -14.57
CA LYS A 24 21.60 -26.92 -14.01
C LYS A 24 21.11 -25.54 -14.46
N LEU A 25 20.45 -24.80 -13.57
CA LEU A 25 20.35 -23.34 -13.69
C LEU A 25 21.65 -22.75 -13.15
N THR A 26 22.63 -22.62 -14.04
CA THR A 26 23.79 -21.75 -13.88
C THR A 26 23.30 -20.33 -13.67
N PHE A 27 23.40 -19.83 -12.44
CA PHE A 27 23.29 -18.42 -12.10
C PHE A 27 24.46 -17.68 -12.76
N ASN A 28 24.20 -17.06 -13.91
CA ASN A 28 25.18 -16.23 -14.59
C ASN A 28 25.15 -14.84 -13.91
N SER A 29 26.05 -14.65 -12.96
CA SER A 29 26.36 -13.36 -12.37
C SER A 29 27.00 -12.45 -13.43
N ARG A 30 26.20 -11.59 -14.05
CA ARG A 30 26.69 -10.35 -14.68
C ARG A 30 26.09 -9.16 -13.94
N LEU A 31 26.76 -8.83 -12.83
CA LEU A 31 26.73 -7.51 -12.23
C LEU A 31 27.66 -6.63 -13.09
N ASP A 32 27.11 -5.91 -14.06
CA ASP A 32 27.83 -4.79 -14.65
C ASP A 32 27.76 -3.60 -13.69
N THR A 33 28.75 -3.55 -12.82
CA THR A 33 29.23 -2.34 -12.15
C THR A 33 29.67 -1.32 -13.19
N ASN A 34 29.14 -0.09 -13.13
CA ASN A 34 29.85 1.07 -13.65
C ASN A 34 29.55 2.31 -12.79
N TYR A 35 30.41 2.48 -11.77
CA TYR A 35 30.73 3.79 -11.21
C TYR A 35 31.63 4.55 -12.18
N GLY A 36 31.36 5.84 -12.36
CA GLY A 36 31.92 6.66 -13.43
C GLY A 36 33.38 7.09 -13.26
N ILE A 37 33.96 7.53 -14.38
CA ILE A 37 35.14 8.41 -14.40
C ILE A 37 34.87 9.54 -15.38
N TYR A 38 34.90 10.76 -14.85
CA TYR A 38 34.91 12.04 -15.58
C TYR A 38 36.11 12.11 -16.54
N LYS A 39 35.88 12.52 -17.80
CA LYS A 39 36.87 13.27 -18.60
C LYS A 39 36.19 14.21 -19.59
N LYS A 40 36.56 15.49 -19.49
CA LYS A 40 36.16 16.63 -20.34
C LYS A 40 36.54 16.42 -21.81
N ALA A 41 35.66 16.80 -22.74
CA ALA A 41 36.00 17.40 -24.04
C ALA A 41 34.77 18.17 -24.58
N GLY A 42 35.02 19.34 -25.19
CA GLY A 42 34.04 20.38 -25.54
C GLY A 42 33.19 20.12 -26.80
N PRO A 43 32.43 21.15 -27.25
CA PRO A 43 31.19 20.98 -28.01
C PRO A 43 31.41 21.04 -29.53
N THR A 44 30.72 20.18 -30.27
CA THR A 44 30.48 20.36 -31.70
C THR A 44 29.00 20.22 -32.02
N SER A 45 28.45 21.30 -32.55
CA SER A 45 27.09 21.44 -33.08
C SER A 45 26.85 20.53 -34.29
N CYS A 46 25.71 19.84 -34.32
CA CYS A 46 25.11 19.33 -35.55
C CYS A 46 23.59 19.44 -35.46
N SER A 47 23.07 20.50 -36.07
CA SER A 47 21.66 20.72 -36.38
C SER A 47 21.36 20.07 -37.74
N VAL A 48 20.46 19.09 -37.77
CA VAL A 48 19.89 18.54 -39.01
C VAL A 48 18.50 19.14 -39.19
N GLN A 49 18.40 20.06 -40.15
CA GLN A 49 17.15 20.65 -40.64
C GLN A 49 16.42 19.68 -41.57
N TRP A 50 15.11 19.56 -41.39
CA TRP A 50 14.21 18.95 -42.37
C TRP A 50 13.85 19.99 -43.45
N GLN A 51 14.18 19.67 -44.70
CA GLN A 51 13.86 20.46 -45.89
C GLN A 51 12.42 20.18 -46.37
N LEU A 52 11.66 21.25 -46.64
CA LEU A 52 10.45 21.24 -47.48
C LEU A 52 10.85 21.56 -48.93
N PRO A 53 10.27 20.91 -49.95
CA PRO A 53 10.57 21.21 -51.34
C PRO A 53 9.71 22.38 -51.86
N GLY A 54 10.37 23.39 -52.43
CA GLY A 54 9.75 24.43 -53.23
C GLY A 54 10.38 24.50 -54.63
N LYS A 55 9.55 24.44 -55.67
CA LYS A 55 9.71 24.97 -57.04
C LYS A 55 8.28 25.11 -57.59
N ALA A 56 7.84 26.13 -58.31
CA ALA A 56 8.54 27.11 -59.12
C ALA A 56 7.72 28.41 -59.20
N SER A 57 8.41 29.54 -59.24
CA SER A 57 7.91 30.82 -59.72
C SER A 57 8.77 31.20 -60.92
N ASP A 58 8.18 31.38 -62.10
CA ASP A 58 8.72 32.25 -63.17
C ASP A 58 7.70 32.36 -64.31
N ALA A 59 6.91 33.45 -64.30
CA ALA A 59 6.31 34.05 -65.48
C ALA A 59 5.71 35.42 -65.08
N LEU A 60 6.52 36.47 -65.18
CA LEU A 60 6.07 37.85 -65.04
C LEU A 60 5.72 38.44 -66.43
N ARG A 61 4.65 39.24 -66.45
CA ARG A 61 4.23 40.25 -67.45
C ARG A 61 3.51 39.77 -68.72
N ARG A 62 2.20 40.06 -68.77
CA ARG A 62 1.54 40.93 -69.76
C ARG A 62 0.14 41.33 -69.27
N SER A 63 -0.25 42.59 -69.52
CA SER A 63 -1.56 43.24 -69.31
C SER A 63 -2.14 43.18 -67.88
N GLY A 64 -2.25 44.23 -67.07
CA GLY A 64 -2.58 45.61 -67.41
C GLY A 64 -4.09 45.84 -67.37
N LEU A 65 -4.72 45.79 -66.18
CA LEU A 65 -6.04 46.36 -65.88
C LEU A 65 -6.35 46.23 -64.38
N GLN A 66 -6.51 47.36 -63.69
CA GLN A 66 -7.36 47.45 -62.49
C GLN A 66 -8.78 47.79 -62.93
N PRO A 67 -9.82 47.39 -62.17
CA PRO A 67 -10.54 48.41 -61.40
C PRO A 67 -11.09 47.97 -60.03
N LYS A 68 -10.91 48.88 -59.06
CA LYS A 68 -11.83 49.47 -58.04
C LYS A 68 -12.94 48.65 -57.32
N PRO A 69 -13.27 49.05 -56.06
CA PRO A 69 -14.03 48.26 -55.09
C PRO A 69 -15.55 48.50 -55.16
N LEU A 70 -16.35 47.49 -54.79
CA LEU A 70 -17.78 47.64 -54.54
C LEU A 70 -18.07 47.53 -53.05
N PHE A 71 -18.50 48.66 -52.50
CA PHE A 71 -19.16 48.82 -51.21
C PHE A 71 -20.47 48.02 -51.18
N PHE A 72 -20.68 47.22 -50.14
CA PHE A 72 -22.01 47.02 -49.56
C PHE A 72 -21.90 47.18 -48.04
N ARG A 73 -22.79 48.02 -47.51
CA ARG A 73 -22.88 48.43 -46.11
C ARG A 73 -23.48 47.32 -45.23
N SER A 74 -22.88 47.14 -44.06
CA SER A 74 -23.48 46.97 -42.72
C SER A 74 -24.66 46.01 -42.52
N ALA A 75 -24.40 44.95 -41.75
CA ALA A 75 -25.18 44.60 -40.56
C ALA A 75 -24.25 43.89 -39.57
N ALA A 76 -23.79 44.62 -38.56
CA ALA A 76 -23.17 44.05 -37.37
C ALA A 76 -24.27 43.86 -36.32
N GLU A 77 -24.43 42.64 -35.80
CA GLU A 77 -24.76 42.39 -34.39
C GLU A 77 -24.68 40.89 -34.04
N LEU A 78 -23.87 40.58 -33.01
CA LEU A 78 -24.01 39.51 -31.99
C LEU A 78 -23.93 38.04 -32.49
N VAL A 79 -23.00 37.16 -32.09
CA VAL A 79 -22.25 36.98 -30.82
C VAL A 79 -20.90 36.35 -31.14
N ALA A 80 -19.80 37.06 -30.92
CA ALA A 80 -18.45 36.50 -30.92
C ALA A 80 -18.07 36.15 -29.47
N VAL A 81 -17.93 34.86 -29.18
CA VAL A 81 -17.34 34.38 -27.91
C VAL A 81 -15.84 34.70 -27.93
N PRO A 82 -15.24 35.31 -26.89
CA PRO A 82 -13.87 35.80 -26.96
C PRO A 82 -12.86 34.64 -26.88
N SER A 83 -12.09 34.45 -27.94
CA SER A 83 -10.99 33.47 -28.08
C SER A 83 -9.87 33.61 -27.03
N ALA A 84 -9.80 34.75 -26.34
CA ALA A 84 -8.83 35.00 -25.26
C ALA A 84 -9.13 34.23 -23.97
N SER A 85 -10.40 33.90 -23.67
CA SER A 85 -10.75 33.15 -22.45
C SER A 85 -10.36 31.67 -22.53
N ILE A 86 -10.42 31.08 -23.73
CA ILE A 86 -10.02 29.68 -23.96
C ILE A 86 -8.49 29.54 -23.84
N ALA A 87 -7.72 30.50 -24.38
CA ALA A 87 -6.28 30.54 -24.24
C ALA A 87 -5.86 30.72 -22.77
N ALA A 88 -6.50 31.63 -22.02
CA ALA A 88 -6.22 31.82 -20.59
C ALA A 88 -6.57 30.58 -19.75
N MET A 89 -7.72 29.93 -20.00
CA MET A 89 -8.07 28.66 -19.35
C MET A 89 -7.09 27.53 -19.70
N SER A 90 -6.59 27.47 -20.94
CA SER A 90 -5.60 26.47 -21.36
C SER A 90 -4.22 26.66 -20.69
N VAL A 91 -3.81 27.91 -20.42
CA VAL A 91 -2.56 28.23 -19.73
C VAL A 91 -2.68 27.99 -18.21
N VAL A 92 -3.84 28.27 -17.62
CA VAL A 92 -4.09 28.00 -16.19
C VAL A 92 -4.20 26.50 -15.92
N THR A 93 -4.81 25.71 -16.81
CA THR A 93 -4.91 24.25 -16.69
C THR A 93 -3.55 23.58 -16.85
N THR A 94 -2.74 24.00 -17.84
CA THR A 94 -1.36 23.47 -18.03
C THR A 94 -0.43 23.78 -16.86
N LYS A 95 -0.57 24.95 -16.22
CA LYS A 95 0.20 25.29 -15.01
C LYS A 95 -0.21 24.45 -13.79
N LYS A 96 -1.50 24.10 -13.65
CA LYS A 96 -1.97 23.20 -12.59
C LYS A 96 -1.54 21.75 -12.83
N GLU A 97 -1.56 21.29 -14.08
CA GLU A 97 -1.09 19.94 -14.46
C GLU A 97 0.40 19.74 -14.19
N SER A 98 1.24 20.76 -14.46
CA SER A 98 2.67 20.70 -14.15
C SER A 98 2.94 20.72 -12.65
N GLU A 99 2.17 21.47 -11.87
CA GLU A 99 2.26 21.50 -10.41
C GLU A 99 1.89 20.14 -9.78
N LEU A 100 0.83 19.49 -10.27
CA LEU A 100 0.45 18.14 -9.81
C LEU A 100 1.50 17.09 -10.15
N SER A 101 2.05 17.15 -11.36
CA SER A 101 3.11 16.23 -11.79
C SER A 101 4.35 16.36 -10.90
N GLY A 102 4.71 17.60 -10.52
CA GLY A 102 5.78 17.86 -9.55
C GLY A 102 5.48 17.27 -8.17
N GLN A 103 4.26 17.45 -7.65
CA GLN A 103 3.86 16.87 -6.35
C GLN A 103 3.91 15.33 -6.33
N ILE A 104 3.53 14.68 -7.44
CA ILE A 104 3.62 13.22 -7.57
C ILE A 104 5.10 12.80 -7.60
N GLU A 105 5.95 13.53 -8.31
CA GLU A 105 7.37 13.22 -8.39
C GLU A 105 8.08 13.41 -7.04
N ASP A 106 7.77 14.48 -6.32
CA ASP A 106 8.24 14.70 -4.95
C ASP A 106 7.80 13.59 -4.01
N PHE A 107 6.56 13.13 -4.11
CA PHE A 107 6.05 12.02 -3.32
C PHE A 107 6.75 10.69 -3.66
N VAL A 108 6.97 10.41 -4.95
CA VAL A 108 7.72 9.23 -5.41
C VAL A 108 9.18 9.29 -4.93
N MET A 109 9.82 10.45 -4.96
CA MET A 109 11.17 10.63 -4.42
C MET A 109 11.20 10.40 -2.90
N LEU A 110 10.17 10.86 -2.18
CA LEU A 110 10.03 10.63 -0.75
C LEU A 110 9.91 9.13 -0.44
N LEU A 111 9.11 8.38 -1.21
CA LEU A 111 9.00 6.92 -1.07
C LEU A 111 10.33 6.21 -1.35
N LYS A 112 11.03 6.58 -2.42
CA LYS A 112 12.31 5.97 -2.82
C LYS A 112 13.45 6.24 -1.85
N ARG A 113 13.51 7.45 -1.27
CA ARG A 113 14.62 7.86 -0.40
C ARG A 113 14.69 7.04 0.89
N GLY A 114 13.59 6.36 1.26
CA GLY A 114 13.60 5.33 2.30
C GLY A 114 14.07 5.83 3.68
N GLY A 115 14.02 7.14 3.91
CA GLY A 115 14.40 7.78 5.18
C GLY A 115 13.39 7.47 6.29
N LYS A 116 13.24 8.38 7.26
CA LYS A 116 12.15 8.29 8.25
C LYS A 116 10.82 8.47 7.49
N LEU A 117 10.27 7.35 6.99
CA LEU A 117 9.03 7.37 6.24
C LEU A 117 7.95 7.99 7.13
N PRO A 118 7.05 8.83 6.57
CA PRO A 118 5.87 9.27 7.28
C PRO A 118 5.10 8.07 7.81
N ARG A 119 4.33 8.29 8.87
CA ARG A 119 3.48 7.24 9.45
C ARG A 119 2.57 6.64 8.38
N SER A 120 2.21 5.37 8.50
CA SER A 120 1.32 4.66 7.57
C SER A 120 0.05 5.45 7.24
N GLY A 121 -0.66 5.93 8.25
CA GLY A 121 -1.86 6.75 8.08
C GLY A 121 -1.58 8.10 7.40
N GLU A 122 -0.37 8.62 7.46
CA GLU A 122 0.02 9.81 6.71
C GLU A 122 0.35 9.48 5.24
N VAL A 123 1.01 8.34 4.97
CA VAL A 123 1.24 7.84 3.61
C VAL A 123 -0.10 7.57 2.90
N ALA A 124 -1.04 6.93 3.59
CA ALA A 124 -2.40 6.69 3.09
C ALA A 124 -3.11 8.01 2.74
N ARG A 125 -3.17 8.97 3.68
CA ARG A 125 -3.80 10.28 3.48
C ARG A 125 -3.16 11.08 2.33
N ARG A 126 -1.83 11.08 2.23
CA ARG A 126 -1.12 11.74 1.13
C ARG A 126 -1.45 11.07 -0.21
N THR A 127 -1.46 9.75 -0.25
CA THR A 127 -1.81 8.98 -1.47
C THR A 127 -3.23 9.29 -1.93
N VAL A 128 -4.23 9.17 -1.05
CA VAL A 128 -5.63 9.47 -1.35
C VAL A 128 -5.81 10.95 -1.72
N GLY A 129 -5.10 11.86 -1.04
CA GLY A 129 -5.09 13.29 -1.36
C GLY A 129 -4.54 13.61 -2.76
N LEU A 130 -3.48 12.91 -3.19
CA LEU A 130 -2.94 13.03 -4.56
C LEU A 130 -3.92 12.45 -5.58
N LEU A 131 -4.48 11.26 -5.32
CA LEU A 131 -5.49 10.64 -6.20
C LEU A 131 -6.72 11.55 -6.37
N ARG A 132 -7.19 12.20 -5.30
CA ARG A 132 -8.26 13.20 -5.38
C ARG A 132 -7.90 14.35 -6.33
N LYS A 133 -6.68 14.89 -6.23
CA LYS A 133 -6.22 15.97 -7.11
C LYS A 133 -6.12 15.51 -8.56
N ILE A 134 -5.69 14.27 -8.79
CA ILE A 134 -5.66 13.65 -10.11
C ILE A 134 -7.07 13.54 -10.70
N VAL A 135 -8.05 13.05 -9.94
CA VAL A 135 -9.46 12.99 -10.39
C VAL A 135 -10.01 14.39 -10.68
N ALA A 136 -9.71 15.36 -9.79
CA ALA A 136 -10.25 16.71 -9.84
C ALA A 136 -9.64 17.63 -10.91
N ASN A 137 -8.40 17.38 -11.33
CA ASN A 137 -7.71 18.18 -12.35
C ASN A 137 -7.41 17.40 -13.64
N GLY A 138 -7.51 16.07 -13.61
CA GLY A 138 -7.28 15.22 -14.77
C GLY A 138 -8.29 15.45 -15.87
N ARG A 139 -7.83 15.31 -17.11
CA ARG A 139 -8.66 15.28 -18.32
C ARG A 139 -9.01 13.84 -18.62
N TRP A 140 -10.29 13.52 -18.50
CA TRP A 140 -10.85 12.22 -18.80
C TRP A 140 -12.31 12.44 -19.17
N ASP A 141 -12.75 11.80 -20.23
CA ASP A 141 -14.15 11.89 -20.69
C ASP A 141 -14.93 10.66 -20.22
N ASN A 142 -14.23 9.54 -20.01
CA ASN A 142 -14.81 8.24 -19.70
C ASN A 142 -14.26 7.66 -18.39
N ALA A 143 -15.06 6.84 -17.70
CA ALA A 143 -14.63 6.14 -16.49
C ALA A 143 -13.43 5.21 -16.76
N GLY A 144 -13.39 4.56 -17.93
CA GLY A 144 -12.27 3.72 -18.34
C GLY A 144 -10.94 4.47 -18.50
N GLU A 145 -10.98 5.70 -19.04
CA GLU A 145 -9.80 6.56 -19.16
C GLU A 145 -9.29 7.00 -17.79
N LEU A 146 -10.21 7.36 -16.89
CA LEU A 146 -9.87 7.70 -15.51
C LEU A 146 -9.22 6.53 -14.77
N MET A 147 -9.79 5.33 -14.87
CA MET A 147 -9.23 4.13 -14.25
C MET A 147 -7.84 3.82 -14.79
N ASN A 148 -7.63 3.91 -16.10
CA ASN A 148 -6.31 3.72 -16.71
C ASN A 148 -5.29 4.75 -16.23
N LEU A 149 -5.70 6.01 -16.07
CA LEU A 149 -4.84 7.08 -15.57
C LEU A 149 -4.42 6.81 -14.12
N ILE A 150 -5.38 6.46 -13.26
CA ILE A 150 -5.12 6.13 -11.85
C ILE A 150 -4.26 4.87 -11.74
N HIS A 151 -4.52 3.86 -12.55
CA HIS A 151 -3.74 2.63 -12.60
C HIS A 151 -2.29 2.92 -13.01
N LYS A 152 -2.08 3.76 -14.03
CA LYS A 152 -0.73 4.17 -14.49
C LYS A 152 0.06 4.90 -13.40
N GLU A 153 -0.53 5.93 -12.78
CA GLU A 153 0.16 6.66 -11.71
C GLU A 153 0.31 5.80 -10.44
N GLY A 154 -0.68 4.96 -10.13
CA GLY A 154 -0.63 3.99 -9.03
C GLY A 154 0.48 2.95 -9.18
N LYS A 155 0.69 2.43 -10.40
CA LYS A 155 1.80 1.54 -10.74
C LYS A 155 3.14 2.23 -10.56
N ARG A 156 3.26 3.49 -10.99
CA ARG A 156 4.47 4.31 -10.79
C ARG A 156 4.79 4.52 -9.31
N MET A 157 3.78 4.82 -8.49
CA MET A 157 3.96 5.00 -7.04
C MET A 157 4.29 3.68 -6.34
N SER A 158 3.62 2.58 -6.69
CA SER A 158 3.85 1.26 -6.10
C SER A 158 5.23 0.70 -6.50
N ALA A 159 5.69 0.96 -7.72
CA ALA A 159 7.02 0.58 -8.18
C ALA A 159 8.14 1.41 -7.51
N ALA A 160 7.81 2.57 -6.93
CA ALA A 160 8.78 3.41 -6.22
C ALA A 160 9.31 2.71 -4.97
N GLN A 161 8.43 2.02 -4.25
CA GLN A 161 8.77 1.23 -3.07
C GLN A 161 7.84 0.02 -2.99
N PRO A 162 8.19 -1.12 -3.60
CA PRO A 162 7.35 -2.32 -3.64
C PRO A 162 7.06 -2.92 -2.27
N SER A 163 7.89 -2.61 -1.26
CA SER A 163 7.58 -3.01 0.09
C SER A 163 6.25 -2.40 0.51
N GLU A 164 6.01 -1.11 0.24
CA GLU A 164 4.86 -0.36 0.77
C GLU A 164 3.53 -0.74 0.09
N THR A 165 2.74 -1.54 0.80
CA THR A 165 1.45 -2.04 0.35
C THR A 165 0.33 -0.99 0.47
N THR A 166 0.42 -0.06 1.42
CA THR A 166 -0.59 0.98 1.69
C THR A 166 -0.90 1.82 0.47
N VAL A 167 0.13 2.25 -0.27
CA VAL A 167 -0.06 3.05 -1.49
C VAL A 167 -0.86 2.27 -2.53
N GLY A 168 -0.47 1.02 -2.79
CA GLY A 168 -1.18 0.14 -3.74
C GLY A 168 -2.60 -0.16 -3.28
N ASN A 169 -2.80 -0.43 -2.00
CA ASN A 169 -4.12 -0.69 -1.41
C ASN A 169 -5.05 0.53 -1.53
N MET A 170 -4.54 1.73 -1.26
CA MET A 170 -5.33 2.96 -1.43
C MET A 170 -5.69 3.20 -2.89
N VAL A 171 -4.78 2.92 -3.84
CA VAL A 171 -5.08 3.01 -5.28
C VAL A 171 -6.20 2.04 -5.65
N ARG A 172 -6.13 0.77 -5.23
CA ARG A 172 -7.18 -0.24 -5.48
C ARG A 172 -8.52 0.17 -4.88
N ARG A 173 -8.52 0.74 -3.68
CA ARG A 173 -9.74 1.22 -3.01
C ARG A 173 -10.38 2.36 -3.81
N VAL A 174 -9.58 3.31 -4.32
CA VAL A 174 -10.08 4.38 -5.19
C VAL A 174 -10.58 3.84 -6.54
N LEU A 175 -9.92 2.87 -7.14
CA LEU A 175 -10.40 2.21 -8.37
C LEU A 175 -11.77 1.55 -8.14
N LYS A 176 -11.95 0.87 -7.00
CA LYS A 176 -13.23 0.30 -6.63
C LYS A 176 -14.33 1.35 -6.47
N ILE A 177 -14.05 2.43 -5.75
CA ILE A 177 -15.01 3.56 -5.59
C ILE A 177 -15.47 4.08 -6.96
N ILE A 178 -14.55 4.19 -7.93
CA ILE A 178 -14.89 4.64 -9.28
C ILE A 178 -15.83 3.65 -9.98
N ARG A 179 -15.57 2.34 -9.87
CA ARG A 179 -16.44 1.30 -10.44
C ARG A 179 -17.83 1.27 -9.79
N GLU A 180 -17.90 1.43 -8.47
CA GLU A 180 -19.17 1.46 -7.72
C GLU A 180 -20.00 2.68 -8.06
N GLU A 181 -19.41 3.88 -8.05
CA GLU A 181 -20.11 5.12 -8.42
C GLU A 181 -20.56 5.11 -9.88
N TYR A 182 -19.76 4.52 -10.78
CA TYR A 182 -20.16 4.29 -12.16
C TYR A 182 -21.37 3.34 -12.27
N SER A 183 -21.35 2.24 -11.54
CA SER A 183 -22.41 1.23 -11.54
C SER A 183 -23.72 1.76 -10.95
N ARG A 184 -23.63 2.57 -9.90
CA ARG A 184 -24.77 3.28 -9.29
C ARG A 184 -25.46 4.19 -10.30
N LEU A 185 -24.70 4.97 -11.07
CA LEU A 185 -25.25 5.86 -12.11
C LEU A 185 -25.84 5.10 -13.31
N ARG A 186 -25.35 3.89 -13.60
CA ARG A 186 -25.91 3.00 -14.62
C ARG A 186 -27.25 2.38 -14.20
N GLY A 187 -27.63 2.48 -12.92
CA GLY A 187 -28.89 1.95 -12.39
C GLY A 187 -28.85 0.46 -12.02
N ARG A 188 -27.66 -0.09 -11.70
CA ARG A 188 -27.53 -1.46 -11.23
C ARG A 188 -27.66 -1.49 -9.70
N SER A 189 -28.74 -2.07 -9.18
CA SER A 189 -28.95 -2.23 -7.72
C SER A 189 -27.98 -3.24 -7.11
N GLU A 190 -27.49 -2.92 -5.91
CA GLU A 190 -26.51 -3.67 -5.10
C GLU A 190 -26.95 -5.11 -4.75
N GLU A 191 -28.24 -5.47 -4.92
CA GLU A 191 -28.75 -6.83 -4.67
C GLU A 191 -28.33 -7.88 -5.71
N SER A 192 -27.88 -7.45 -6.90
CA SER A 192 -27.50 -8.40 -7.98
C SER A 192 -26.11 -9.03 -7.82
N ASP A 193 -25.20 -8.41 -7.07
CA ASP A 193 -23.79 -8.85 -7.04
C ASP A 193 -23.51 -10.02 -6.06
N GLN A 194 -24.32 -10.20 -5.00
CA GLN A 194 -24.10 -11.28 -4.02
C GLN A 194 -24.55 -12.67 -4.51
N GLN A 195 -25.54 -12.74 -5.40
CA GLN A 195 -26.05 -14.01 -5.98
C GLN A 195 -25.30 -14.43 -7.27
N GLU A 196 -24.38 -13.62 -7.75
CA GLU A 196 -23.85 -13.72 -9.11
C GLU A 196 -22.64 -14.67 -9.25
N SER A 197 -21.94 -15.10 -8.20
CA SER A 197 -20.65 -15.80 -8.40
C SER A 197 -20.74 -17.14 -9.16
N LEU A 198 -21.78 -17.95 -8.91
CA LEU A 198 -22.01 -19.21 -9.66
C LEU A 198 -22.91 -19.00 -10.88
N HIS A 199 -23.92 -18.13 -10.76
CA HIS A 199 -24.89 -17.87 -11.82
C HIS A 199 -24.28 -17.06 -12.98
N LYS A 200 -23.42 -16.08 -12.69
CA LYS A 200 -22.68 -15.28 -13.68
C LYS A 200 -21.64 -16.15 -14.39
N LEU A 201 -20.97 -17.08 -13.71
CA LEU A 201 -20.02 -18.03 -14.34
C LEU A 201 -20.72 -19.00 -15.31
N LEU A 202 -21.98 -19.38 -15.04
CA LEU A 202 -22.82 -20.17 -15.94
C LEU A 202 -23.49 -19.34 -17.06
N THR A 203 -23.59 -18.01 -16.89
CA THR A 203 -24.33 -17.12 -17.80
C THR A 203 -23.43 -16.18 -18.62
N SER A 204 -22.16 -15.97 -18.23
CA SER A 204 -21.28 -14.98 -18.87
C SER A 204 -20.26 -15.62 -19.82
N GLY A 205 -20.56 -15.59 -21.12
CA GLY A 205 -19.55 -15.08 -22.04
C GLY A 205 -19.22 -13.64 -21.61
N GLY A 206 -17.94 -13.34 -21.41
CA GLY A 206 -17.44 -12.16 -20.69
C GLY A 206 -18.19 -10.85 -21.01
N LEU A 207 -18.94 -10.34 -20.03
CA LEU A 207 -19.40 -8.97 -20.04
C LEU A 207 -18.26 -8.09 -19.56
N SER A 208 -17.35 -7.75 -20.47
CA SER A 208 -16.49 -6.58 -20.32
C SER A 208 -17.41 -5.39 -20.09
N GLU A 209 -17.39 -4.80 -18.90
CA GLU A 209 -18.17 -3.61 -18.62
C GLU A 209 -17.73 -2.48 -19.57
N ASP A 210 -18.64 -2.04 -20.44
CA ASP A 210 -18.36 -0.94 -21.37
C ASP A 210 -18.32 0.39 -20.59
N PHE A 211 -17.16 0.74 -20.04
CA PHE A 211 -16.92 2.00 -19.31
C PHE A 211 -16.86 3.25 -20.21
N LYS A 212 -17.56 3.23 -21.35
CA LYS A 212 -17.50 4.27 -22.40
C LYS A 212 -18.58 5.33 -22.28
N ILE A 213 -19.60 5.11 -21.43
CA ILE A 213 -20.68 6.08 -21.24
C ILE A 213 -20.21 7.14 -20.25
N CYS A 214 -20.31 8.41 -20.63
CA CYS A 214 -19.95 9.55 -19.78
C CYS A 214 -21.17 10.05 -19.00
N TYR A 215 -21.03 10.16 -17.68
CA TYR A 215 -22.02 10.78 -16.81
C TYR A 215 -21.44 12.06 -16.20
N GLN A 216 -22.09 13.20 -16.46
CA GLN A 216 -21.68 14.51 -15.92
C GLN A 216 -21.54 14.56 -14.38
N PRO A 217 -22.41 13.92 -13.55
CA PRO A 217 -22.25 13.97 -12.09
C PRO A 217 -21.15 13.05 -11.55
N LEU A 218 -20.61 12.12 -12.35
CA LEU A 218 -19.66 11.10 -11.89
C LEU A 218 -18.43 11.70 -11.21
N ARG A 219 -17.88 12.79 -11.77
CA ARG A 219 -16.71 13.46 -11.21
C ARG A 219 -16.97 14.02 -9.81
N ALA A 220 -18.13 14.63 -9.59
CA ALA A 220 -18.50 15.18 -8.29
C ALA A 220 -18.68 14.05 -7.26
N ASN A 221 -19.43 13.01 -7.63
CA ASN A 221 -19.66 11.85 -6.77
C ASN A 221 -18.35 11.16 -6.35
N ILE A 222 -17.43 10.93 -7.29
CA ILE A 222 -16.12 10.32 -6.97
C ILE A 222 -15.32 11.21 -6.01
N ILE A 223 -15.32 12.54 -6.22
CA ILE A 223 -14.57 13.46 -5.35
C ILE A 223 -15.14 13.45 -3.92
N ASP A 224 -16.46 13.38 -3.79
CA ASP A 224 -17.13 13.33 -2.48
C ASP A 224 -16.92 11.97 -1.80
N ALA A 225 -16.99 10.85 -2.53
CA ALA A 225 -16.66 9.52 -2.01
C ALA A 225 -15.20 9.41 -1.56
N ILE A 226 -14.25 9.99 -2.32
CA ILE A 226 -12.84 10.05 -1.90
C ILE A 226 -12.67 10.93 -0.64
N ARG A 227 -13.49 11.97 -0.48
CA ARG A 227 -13.45 12.81 0.73
C ARG A 227 -13.97 12.04 1.95
N GLU A 228 -15.04 11.29 1.79
CA GLU A 228 -15.57 10.40 2.82
C GLU A 228 -14.50 9.38 3.27
N LEU A 229 -13.83 8.73 2.30
CA LEU A 229 -12.71 7.83 2.59
C LEU A 229 -11.60 8.51 3.40
N LEU A 230 -11.26 9.76 3.08
CA LEU A 230 -10.23 10.50 3.79
C LEU A 230 -10.63 10.76 5.26
N LEU A 231 -11.89 11.12 5.51
CA LEU A 231 -12.44 11.32 6.85
C LEU A 231 -12.49 9.99 7.65
N GLU A 232 -12.79 8.88 6.99
CA GLU A 232 -12.75 7.55 7.60
C GLU A 232 -11.31 7.17 8.04
N LEU A 233 -10.32 7.44 7.19
CA LEU A 233 -8.91 7.18 7.52
C LEU A 233 -8.42 8.03 8.70
N GLU A 234 -8.90 9.27 8.83
CA GLU A 234 -8.54 10.16 9.95
C GLU A 234 -9.15 9.70 11.27
N SER A 235 -10.39 9.21 11.25
CA SER A 235 -11.12 8.75 12.45
C SER A 235 -10.78 7.31 12.87
N THR A 236 -10.04 6.56 12.06
CA THR A 236 -9.75 5.13 12.30
C THR A 236 -9.12 4.85 13.67
N THR A 237 -8.14 5.66 14.10
CA THR A 237 -7.47 5.46 15.39
C THR A 237 -8.40 5.69 16.57
N GLU A 238 -9.30 6.68 16.49
CA GLU A 238 -10.28 7.01 17.53
C GLU A 238 -11.39 5.95 17.63
N ASN A 239 -11.84 5.45 16.48
CA ASN A 239 -12.84 4.38 16.41
C ASN A 239 -12.29 3.09 17.03
N ILE A 240 -11.01 2.78 16.77
CA ILE A 240 -10.34 1.62 17.37
C ILE A 240 -10.13 1.82 18.87
N SER A 241 -9.67 3.00 19.32
CA SER A 241 -9.41 3.25 20.74
C SER A 241 -10.70 3.19 21.59
N THR A 242 -11.83 3.62 21.03
CA THR A 242 -13.13 3.56 21.71
C THR A 242 -13.55 2.12 22.03
N GLN A 243 -13.19 1.15 21.17
CA GLN A 243 -13.47 -0.28 21.37
C GLN A 243 -12.63 -0.91 22.50
N ALA A 244 -11.60 -0.22 23.01
CA ALA A 244 -10.68 -0.78 24.00
C ALA A 244 -11.36 -1.21 25.31
N LEU A 245 -12.43 -0.52 25.69
CA LEU A 245 -13.19 -0.80 26.91
C LEU A 245 -13.94 -2.13 26.88
N GLU A 246 -14.23 -2.67 25.69
CA GLU A 246 -14.90 -3.95 25.53
C GLU A 246 -13.92 -5.11 25.69
N HIS A 247 -12.64 -4.89 25.37
CA HIS A 247 -11.62 -5.94 25.32
C HIS A 247 -10.72 -6.01 26.55
N ILE A 248 -10.42 -4.87 27.19
CA ILE A 248 -9.45 -4.80 28.30
C ILE A 248 -10.17 -4.68 29.63
N HIS A 249 -10.06 -5.67 30.53
CA HIS A 249 -10.65 -5.59 31.88
C HIS A 249 -9.62 -5.18 32.94
N SER A 250 -10.12 -4.81 34.12
CA SER A 250 -9.27 -4.44 35.26
C SER A 250 -8.46 -5.64 35.75
N ASN A 251 -7.23 -5.39 36.19
CA ASN A 251 -6.27 -6.38 36.71
C ASN A 251 -5.88 -7.47 35.69
N GLU A 252 -6.03 -7.20 34.40
CA GLU A 252 -5.49 -8.08 33.35
C GLU A 252 -4.01 -7.81 33.10
N VAL A 253 -3.27 -8.85 32.74
CA VAL A 253 -1.90 -8.76 32.24
C VAL A 253 -1.94 -8.86 30.72
N ILE A 254 -1.63 -7.74 30.07
CA ILE A 254 -1.59 -7.62 28.61
C ILE A 254 -0.15 -7.68 28.16
N MET A 255 0.14 -8.40 27.07
CA MET A 255 1.45 -8.41 26.45
C MET A 255 1.43 -7.76 25.07
N THR A 256 2.41 -6.93 24.77
CA THR A 256 2.61 -6.28 23.47
C THR A 256 4.06 -6.43 23.01
N ILE A 257 4.33 -6.23 21.71
CA ILE A 257 5.67 -6.29 21.12
C ILE A 257 5.95 -5.04 20.27
N GLY A 258 7.16 -4.51 20.39
CA GLY A 258 7.62 -3.37 19.61
C GLY A 258 6.86 -2.08 19.92
N TYR A 259 6.78 -1.20 18.92
CA TYR A 259 6.07 0.08 19.01
C TYR A 259 4.98 0.14 17.94
N SER A 260 3.74 0.40 18.37
CA SER A 260 2.61 0.67 17.50
C SER A 260 1.76 1.78 18.10
N HIS A 261 1.47 2.79 17.29
CA HIS A 261 0.73 3.97 17.73
C HIS A 261 -0.74 3.63 18.00
N THR A 262 -1.34 2.76 17.19
CA THR A 262 -2.72 2.32 17.38
C THR A 262 -2.85 1.52 18.69
N VAL A 263 -1.91 0.62 18.99
CA VAL A 263 -1.89 -0.11 20.27
C VAL A 263 -1.69 0.84 21.45
N GLU A 264 -0.78 1.80 21.32
CA GLU A 264 -0.54 2.82 22.34
C GLU A 264 -1.81 3.61 22.65
N ALA A 265 -2.50 4.14 21.63
CA ALA A 265 -3.75 4.88 21.78
C ALA A 265 -4.87 4.00 22.39
N PHE A 266 -4.96 2.74 21.97
CA PHE A 266 -5.92 1.76 22.47
C PHE A 266 -5.73 1.49 23.98
N LEU A 267 -4.49 1.27 24.42
CA LEU A 267 -4.17 1.05 25.83
C LEU A 267 -4.40 2.32 26.67
N LYS A 268 -4.03 3.49 26.15
CA LYS A 268 -4.26 4.77 26.84
C LYS A 268 -5.74 5.07 27.05
N GLU A 269 -6.60 4.77 26.08
CA GLU A 269 -8.04 4.96 26.22
C GLU A 269 -8.64 4.03 27.27
N ALA A 270 -8.22 2.76 27.30
CA ALA A 270 -8.64 1.81 28.33
C ALA A 270 -8.17 2.22 29.75
N ALA A 271 -6.96 2.76 29.85
CA ALA A 271 -6.34 3.16 31.12
C ALA A 271 -7.10 4.29 31.85
N ARG A 272 -7.85 5.12 31.10
CA ARG A 272 -8.69 6.18 31.69
C ARG A 272 -9.75 5.64 32.63
N LYS A 273 -10.26 4.42 32.39
CA LYS A 273 -11.36 3.82 33.15
C LYS A 273 -10.94 2.60 33.97
N ARG A 274 -9.88 1.88 33.55
CA ARG A 274 -9.47 0.60 34.13
C ARG A 274 -7.98 0.59 34.44
N LYS A 275 -7.61 -0.08 35.52
CA LYS A 275 -6.20 -0.33 35.89
C LYS A 275 -5.82 -1.74 35.48
N PHE A 276 -4.71 -1.89 34.77
CA PHE A 276 -4.19 -3.17 34.28
C PHE A 276 -2.68 -3.08 34.12
N HIS A 277 -2.05 -4.24 33.93
CA HIS A 277 -0.61 -4.35 33.77
C HIS A 277 -0.27 -4.64 32.31
N VAL A 278 0.74 -3.95 31.76
CA VAL A 278 1.20 -4.14 30.39
C VAL A 278 2.65 -4.60 30.40
N ILE A 279 2.91 -5.67 29.66
CA ILE A 279 4.25 -6.17 29.45
C ILE A 279 4.66 -5.91 28.00
N VAL A 280 5.71 -5.13 27.81
CA VAL A 280 6.20 -4.70 26.50
C VAL A 280 7.49 -5.44 26.17
N ALA A 281 7.46 -6.26 25.13
CA ALA A 281 8.65 -6.84 24.53
C ALA A 281 9.35 -5.81 23.63
N GLU A 282 10.66 -5.65 23.79
CA GLU A 282 11.42 -4.55 23.19
C GLU A 282 11.56 -4.59 21.66
N CYS A 283 11.41 -5.77 21.04
CA CYS A 283 11.64 -5.99 19.60
C CYS A 283 13.10 -5.67 19.20
N ALA A 284 14.02 -6.51 19.65
CA ALA A 284 15.41 -6.50 19.20
C ALA A 284 15.47 -6.75 17.67
N PRO A 285 16.35 -6.07 16.92
CA PRO A 285 17.52 -5.29 17.38
C PRO A 285 17.26 -3.79 17.64
N PHE A 286 16.13 -3.23 17.21
CA PHE A 286 15.91 -1.76 17.25
C PHE A 286 15.39 -1.24 18.60
N CYS A 287 14.96 -2.14 19.50
CA CYS A 287 14.45 -1.83 20.84
C CYS A 287 13.35 -0.76 20.87
N GLN A 288 12.50 -0.71 19.84
CA GLN A 288 11.45 0.32 19.70
C GLN A 288 10.41 0.25 20.84
N GLY A 289 10.22 -0.92 21.46
CA GLY A 289 9.29 -1.09 22.58
C GLY A 289 9.63 -0.23 23.81
N HIS A 290 10.87 0.25 23.96
CA HIS A 290 11.25 1.15 25.04
C HIS A 290 10.52 2.49 24.93
N GLU A 291 10.34 3.02 23.71
CA GLU A 291 9.58 4.25 23.47
C GLU A 291 8.10 4.07 23.84
N MET A 292 7.51 2.92 23.51
CA MET A 292 6.14 2.57 23.89
C MET A 292 5.97 2.54 25.41
N ALA A 293 6.88 1.86 26.10
CA ALA A 293 6.84 1.71 27.55
C ALA A 293 6.98 3.07 28.26
N VAL A 294 7.87 3.94 27.80
CA VAL A 294 8.00 5.31 28.31
C VAL A 294 6.70 6.09 28.11
N SER A 295 6.05 5.96 26.95
CA SER A 295 4.80 6.67 26.66
C SER A 295 3.62 6.18 27.50
N LEU A 296 3.53 4.88 27.77
CA LEU A 296 2.50 4.28 28.62
C LEU A 296 2.73 4.59 30.11
N SER A 297 4.00 4.59 30.56
CA SER A 297 4.36 4.95 31.94
C SER A 297 3.99 6.38 32.28
N LYS A 298 4.10 7.32 31.33
CA LYS A 298 3.64 8.72 31.49
C LYS A 298 2.15 8.84 31.80
N GLU A 299 1.34 7.90 31.32
CA GLU A 299 -0.11 7.84 31.57
C GLU A 299 -0.46 7.02 32.83
N ASN A 300 0.52 6.72 33.68
CA ASN A 300 0.39 5.94 34.91
C ASN A 300 -0.10 4.50 34.70
N ILE A 301 0.23 3.89 33.56
CA ILE A 301 -0.01 2.47 33.32
C ILE A 301 1.17 1.66 33.87
N GLU A 302 0.89 0.63 34.66
CA GLU A 302 1.92 -0.28 35.15
C GLU A 302 2.53 -1.04 33.98
N THR A 303 3.78 -0.72 33.65
CA THR A 303 4.47 -1.23 32.47
C THR A 303 5.75 -1.93 32.85
N THR A 304 5.95 -3.13 32.30
CA THR A 304 7.18 -3.92 32.45
C THR A 304 7.81 -4.09 31.08
N VAL A 305 9.09 -3.72 30.94
CA VAL A 305 9.85 -3.97 29.70
C VAL A 305 10.60 -5.29 29.83
N MET A 306 10.60 -6.08 28.76
CA MET A 306 11.35 -7.34 28.69
C MET A 306 12.06 -7.50 27.36
N SER A 307 13.05 -8.39 27.37
CA SER A 307 13.68 -8.88 26.15
C SER A 307 12.84 -9.95 25.47
N ASP A 308 12.93 -10.04 24.15
CA ASP A 308 12.13 -10.97 23.33
C ASP A 308 12.42 -12.44 23.68
N ALA A 309 13.62 -12.75 24.19
CA ALA A 309 13.96 -14.09 24.65
C ALA A 309 13.13 -14.55 25.87
N ALA A 310 12.62 -13.61 26.67
CA ALA A 310 11.83 -13.90 27.86
C ALA A 310 10.33 -14.09 27.56
N ILE A 311 9.90 -13.92 26.30
CA ILE A 311 8.49 -14.00 25.90
C ILE A 311 7.86 -15.33 26.32
N PHE A 312 8.52 -16.45 26.03
CA PHE A 312 7.97 -17.77 26.36
C PHE A 312 7.91 -18.01 27.88
N ALA A 313 8.88 -17.49 28.63
CA ALA A 313 8.96 -17.68 30.09
C ALA A 313 7.84 -16.94 30.84
N VAL A 314 7.44 -15.76 30.35
CA VAL A 314 6.40 -14.94 30.98
C VAL A 314 4.97 -15.32 30.53
N MET A 315 4.85 -16.01 29.40
CA MET A 315 3.57 -16.22 28.71
C MET A 315 2.53 -16.92 29.58
N SER A 316 2.95 -17.76 30.55
CA SER A 316 2.05 -18.44 31.48
C SER A 316 1.25 -17.50 32.40
N ARG A 317 1.66 -16.24 32.52
CA ARG A 317 0.99 -15.22 33.37
C ARG A 317 0.20 -14.20 32.56
N VAL A 318 0.35 -14.20 31.23
CA VAL A 318 -0.30 -13.23 30.34
C VAL A 318 -1.73 -13.68 30.09
N ASN A 319 -2.69 -12.75 30.18
CA ASN A 319 -4.09 -13.04 29.88
C ASN A 319 -4.43 -12.80 28.42
N LYS A 320 -3.88 -11.75 27.81
CA LYS A 320 -4.13 -11.37 26.42
C LYS A 320 -2.87 -10.84 25.76
N VAL A 321 -2.72 -11.12 24.47
CA VAL A 321 -1.67 -10.54 23.65
C VAL A 321 -2.32 -9.53 22.70
N ILE A 322 -1.87 -8.28 22.74
CA ILE A 322 -2.35 -7.21 21.85
C ILE A 322 -1.17 -6.71 21.05
N ILE A 323 -1.28 -6.78 19.73
CA ILE A 323 -0.18 -6.44 18.84
C ILE A 323 -0.66 -5.64 17.65
N GLY A 324 0.17 -4.69 17.23
CA GLY A 324 -0.02 -3.97 15.97
C GLY A 324 0.45 -4.86 14.83
N THR A 325 -0.31 -4.88 13.74
CA THR A 325 0.14 -5.50 12.50
C THR A 325 0.69 -4.44 11.55
N LYS A 326 1.51 -4.87 10.60
CA LYS A 326 2.02 -4.03 9.52
C LYS A 326 1.16 -4.24 8.28
N THR A 327 0.92 -5.47 7.82
CA THR A 327 -0.03 -5.72 6.72
C THR A 327 -0.83 -6.98 7.00
N ILE A 328 -2.13 -6.93 6.70
CA ILE A 328 -2.99 -8.12 6.65
C ILE A 328 -3.03 -8.65 5.22
N LEU A 329 -2.75 -9.94 5.06
CA LEU A 329 -2.75 -10.64 3.79
C LEU A 329 -4.14 -11.24 3.49
N ALA A 330 -4.33 -11.60 2.21
CA ALA A 330 -5.62 -12.06 1.72
C ALA A 330 -6.12 -13.37 2.33
N ASN A 331 -5.18 -14.22 2.72
CA ASN A 331 -5.45 -15.47 3.43
C ASN A 331 -5.78 -15.26 4.93
N GLY A 332 -5.82 -14.01 5.40
CA GLY A 332 -5.97 -13.66 6.80
C GLY A 332 -4.67 -13.79 7.61
N ALA A 333 -3.55 -14.13 6.97
CA ALA A 333 -2.24 -14.07 7.60
C ALA A 333 -1.81 -12.62 7.79
N LEU A 334 -0.73 -12.41 8.52
CA LEU A 334 -0.22 -11.07 8.75
C LEU A 334 1.29 -10.99 8.67
N ILE A 335 1.72 -9.78 8.40
CA ILE A 335 3.11 -9.36 8.43
C ILE A 335 3.21 -8.34 9.55
N ALA A 336 4.03 -8.61 10.54
CA ALA A 336 4.22 -7.75 11.71
C ALA A 336 5.71 -7.59 12.02
N VAL A 337 6.04 -6.86 13.08
CA VAL A 337 7.42 -6.68 13.54
C VAL A 337 8.07 -8.03 13.85
N SER A 338 9.40 -8.09 13.68
CA SER A 338 10.19 -9.30 13.97
C SER A 338 9.94 -9.82 15.39
N GLY A 339 9.90 -11.14 15.55
CA GLY A 339 9.57 -11.79 16.83
C GLY A 339 8.07 -11.92 17.12
N THR A 340 7.20 -11.37 16.27
CA THR A 340 5.75 -11.56 16.45
C THR A 340 5.33 -13.02 16.20
N HIS A 341 6.00 -13.76 15.31
CA HIS A 341 5.68 -15.17 15.08
C HIS A 341 5.97 -16.03 16.32
N THR A 342 7.11 -15.81 16.98
CA THR A 342 7.47 -16.55 18.20
C THR A 342 6.53 -16.21 19.35
N LEU A 343 6.13 -14.94 19.46
CA LEU A 343 5.09 -14.51 20.39
C LEU A 343 3.75 -15.21 20.11
N ALA A 344 3.34 -15.29 18.85
CA ALA A 344 2.10 -15.95 18.46
C ALA A 344 2.12 -17.47 18.71
N LEU A 345 3.25 -18.12 18.46
CA LEU A 345 3.45 -19.53 18.76
C LEU A 345 3.40 -19.79 20.27
N ALA A 346 4.08 -18.95 21.07
CA ALA A 346 4.05 -19.03 22.52
C ALA A 346 2.63 -18.84 23.07
N ALA A 347 1.93 -17.83 22.58
CA ALA A 347 0.56 -17.55 22.98
C ALA A 347 -0.40 -18.69 22.60
N LYS A 348 -0.25 -19.28 21.40
CA LYS A 348 -1.00 -20.47 21.00
C LYS A 348 -0.73 -21.66 21.91
N HIS A 349 0.53 -21.91 22.26
CA HIS A 349 0.91 -22.97 23.19
C HIS A 349 0.26 -22.81 24.57
N HIS A 350 0.15 -21.56 25.05
CA HIS A 350 -0.52 -21.23 26.31
C HIS A 350 -2.02 -20.93 26.18
N SER A 351 -2.61 -21.12 25.00
CA SER A 351 -4.03 -20.84 24.72
C SER A 351 -4.46 -19.41 25.09
N THR A 352 -3.56 -18.44 24.99
CA THR A 352 -3.88 -17.03 25.21
C THR A 352 -4.42 -16.40 23.91
N PRO A 353 -5.49 -15.60 23.97
CA PRO A 353 -6.04 -14.96 22.79
C PRO A 353 -5.10 -13.86 22.28
N LEU A 354 -4.85 -13.88 20.96
CA LEU A 354 -4.16 -12.81 20.24
C LEU A 354 -5.16 -11.87 19.56
N ILE A 355 -5.08 -10.61 19.95
CA ILE A 355 -5.85 -9.51 19.40
C ILE A 355 -4.90 -8.66 18.55
N PHE A 356 -5.25 -8.47 17.30
CA PHE A 356 -4.48 -7.65 16.37
C PHE A 356 -5.20 -6.36 16.08
N LEU A 357 -4.47 -5.25 16.14
CA LEU A 357 -4.95 -3.95 15.71
C LEU A 357 -4.42 -3.70 14.31
N ASN A 358 -5.33 -3.44 13.36
CA ASN A 358 -4.94 -3.24 11.98
C ASN A 358 -4.21 -1.89 11.81
N GLU A 359 -2.92 -1.95 11.50
CA GLU A 359 -2.21 -0.86 10.84
C GLU A 359 -1.77 -1.38 9.47
N GLU A 360 -1.78 -0.52 8.45
CA GLU A 360 -1.32 -0.86 7.10
C GLU A 360 0.11 -0.38 6.89
N ASP A 361 0.96 -1.20 6.26
CA ASP A 361 2.21 -0.91 5.57
C ASP A 361 3.09 -2.16 5.43
N SER A 362 4.00 -2.03 4.47
CA SER A 362 5.11 -2.84 4.02
C SER A 362 5.24 -4.37 4.19
N PHE A 363 5.54 -5.02 3.05
CA PHE A 363 6.07 -6.38 2.92
C PHE A 363 7.59 -6.44 3.26
N HIS A 364 8.08 -7.64 3.59
CA HIS A 364 9.44 -7.95 4.08
C HIS A 364 10.55 -7.00 3.60
N LYS A 365 11.14 -6.24 4.53
CA LYS A 365 12.32 -5.40 4.30
C LYS A 365 13.50 -5.95 5.08
N PHE A 366 14.56 -6.29 4.38
CA PHE A 366 15.87 -6.50 5.00
C PHE A 366 16.51 -5.13 5.22
N VAL A 367 16.93 -4.88 6.45
CA VAL A 367 17.65 -3.65 6.81
C VAL A 367 19.14 -3.97 6.97
N SER A 368 19.96 -2.92 6.95
CA SER A 368 21.40 -3.02 7.18
C SER A 368 21.69 -3.85 8.44
N PRO A 369 22.53 -4.90 8.35
CA PRO A 369 22.87 -5.76 9.48
C PRO A 369 23.61 -5.06 10.64
N GLN A 370 23.95 -3.78 10.50
CA GLN A 370 24.66 -2.96 11.49
C GLN A 370 24.02 -2.99 12.88
N GLU A 371 22.69 -3.04 12.94
CA GLU A 371 21.92 -3.06 14.19
C GLU A 371 22.04 -4.40 14.92
N VAL A 372 22.29 -5.49 14.19
CA VAL A 372 22.47 -6.82 14.75
C VAL A 372 23.93 -7.04 15.14
N LEU A 373 24.86 -6.68 14.24
CA LEU A 373 26.29 -6.78 14.46
C LEU A 373 26.97 -5.48 14.02
N PRO A 374 27.52 -4.68 14.95
CA PRO A 374 28.12 -3.40 14.62
C PRO A 374 29.40 -3.59 13.80
N PHE A 375 29.69 -2.60 12.95
CA PHE A 375 30.87 -2.63 12.08
C PHE A 375 32.21 -2.64 12.85
N THR A 376 32.18 -2.27 14.13
CA THR A 376 33.35 -2.25 15.03
C THR A 376 34.01 -3.62 15.21
N GLU A 377 33.29 -4.71 14.93
CA GLU A 377 33.78 -6.08 15.08
C GLU A 377 34.69 -6.57 13.95
N GLY A 378 34.87 -5.77 12.88
CA GLY A 378 35.96 -5.85 11.89
C GLY A 378 36.30 -7.25 11.34
N GLU A 379 37.19 -7.97 12.03
CA GLU A 379 37.79 -9.23 11.57
C GLU A 379 36.75 -10.35 11.36
N ILE A 380 35.72 -10.43 12.21
CA ILE A 380 34.71 -11.50 12.15
C ILE A 380 33.66 -11.27 11.06
N LEU A 381 33.47 -10.02 10.60
CA LEU A 381 32.46 -9.65 9.60
C LEU A 381 32.72 -10.33 8.24
N SER A 382 33.98 -10.65 7.94
CA SER A 382 34.38 -11.36 6.71
C SER A 382 33.98 -12.84 6.70
N LYS A 383 33.69 -13.41 7.88
CA LYS A 383 33.43 -14.86 8.06
C LYS A 383 31.96 -15.16 8.41
N VAL A 384 31.22 -14.17 8.89
CA VAL A 384 29.84 -14.33 9.36
C VAL A 384 28.88 -13.68 8.36
N ASN A 385 27.83 -14.41 8.02
CA ASN A 385 26.71 -13.88 7.24
C ASN A 385 25.60 -13.44 8.20
N VAL A 386 25.31 -12.13 8.23
CA VAL A 386 24.35 -11.54 9.17
C VAL A 386 23.11 -11.09 8.41
N TYR A 387 21.96 -11.59 8.82
CA TYR A 387 20.65 -11.17 8.30
C TYR A 387 19.87 -10.41 9.37
N CYS A 388 19.21 -9.32 8.96
CA CYS A 388 18.34 -8.53 9.81
C CYS A 388 16.94 -8.43 9.17
N PRO A 389 16.07 -9.45 9.36
CA PRO A 389 14.66 -9.33 9.00
C PRO A 389 13.95 -8.40 9.98
N VAL A 390 13.28 -7.36 9.46
CA VAL A 390 12.52 -6.41 10.30
C VAL A 390 11.08 -6.87 10.50
N PHE A 391 10.55 -7.62 9.53
CA PHE A 391 9.19 -8.12 9.56
C PHE A 391 9.17 -9.64 9.52
N ASP A 392 8.13 -10.18 10.12
CA ASP A 392 7.90 -11.60 10.27
C ASP A 392 6.49 -11.96 9.81
N TYR A 393 6.34 -13.18 9.31
CA TYR A 393 5.08 -13.70 8.82
C TYR A 393 4.40 -14.53 9.90
N VAL A 394 3.17 -14.15 10.27
CA VAL A 394 2.37 -14.91 11.22
C VAL A 394 1.20 -15.55 10.47
N PRO A 395 1.09 -16.89 10.54
CA PRO A 395 0.04 -17.60 9.83
C PRO A 395 -1.34 -17.40 10.51
N PRO A 396 -2.43 -17.55 9.73
CA PRO A 396 -3.77 -17.18 10.19
C PRO A 396 -4.28 -18.05 11.34
N GLU A 397 -3.82 -19.30 11.48
CA GLU A 397 -4.25 -20.21 12.54
C GLU A 397 -3.83 -19.81 13.96
N LEU A 398 -2.86 -18.90 14.08
CA LEU A 398 -2.40 -18.36 15.36
C LEU A 398 -3.20 -17.13 15.80
N ILE A 399 -4.02 -16.58 14.90
CA ILE A 399 -4.77 -15.34 15.13
C ILE A 399 -6.14 -15.67 15.69
N THR A 400 -6.58 -14.94 16.71
CA THR A 400 -7.92 -15.12 17.27
C THR A 400 -8.90 -14.04 16.83
N LEU A 401 -8.50 -12.76 16.87
CA LEU A 401 -9.39 -11.64 16.58
C LEU A 401 -8.61 -10.47 15.96
N PHE A 402 -9.19 -9.87 14.92
CA PHE A 402 -8.79 -8.58 14.36
C PHE A 402 -9.70 -7.48 14.88
N ILE A 403 -9.13 -6.40 15.38
CA ILE A 403 -9.86 -5.17 15.72
C ILE A 403 -9.56 -4.14 14.62
N SER A 404 -10.64 -3.68 14.00
CA SER A 404 -10.63 -2.70 12.91
C SER A 404 -11.57 -1.54 13.23
N ASN A 405 -11.59 -0.51 12.40
CA ASN A 405 -12.50 0.64 12.54
C ASN A 405 -13.99 0.24 12.52
N ILE A 406 -14.33 -0.84 11.82
CA ILE A 406 -15.70 -1.38 11.73
C ILE A 406 -16.06 -2.34 12.87
N GLY A 407 -15.10 -2.73 13.70
CA GLY A 407 -15.29 -3.66 14.82
C GLY A 407 -14.34 -4.85 14.83
N GLY A 408 -14.67 -5.82 15.68
CA GLY A 408 -13.96 -7.09 15.83
C GLY A 408 -14.33 -8.13 14.78
N ASN A 409 -13.35 -8.63 14.03
CA ASN A 409 -13.52 -9.60 12.95
C ASN A 409 -12.67 -10.85 13.16
N ALA A 410 -13.22 -12.03 12.85
CA ALA A 410 -12.45 -13.27 12.83
C ALA A 410 -11.56 -13.36 11.58
N PRO A 411 -10.44 -14.12 11.60
CA PRO A 411 -9.58 -14.28 10.43
C PRO A 411 -10.28 -14.81 9.17
N SER A 412 -11.29 -15.66 9.34
CA SER A 412 -12.11 -16.18 8.25
C SER A 412 -12.95 -15.11 7.55
N TYR A 413 -13.26 -14.00 8.24
CA TYR A 413 -14.06 -12.90 7.69
C TYR A 413 -13.24 -11.97 6.77
N ILE A 414 -11.90 -12.02 6.83
CA ILE A 414 -11.02 -11.15 6.04
C ILE A 414 -11.25 -11.29 4.54
N TYR A 415 -11.54 -12.51 4.05
CA TYR A 415 -11.87 -12.72 2.64
C TYR A 415 -13.08 -11.90 2.20
N ARG A 416 -14.10 -11.80 3.05
CA ARG A 416 -15.29 -11.00 2.77
C ARG A 416 -14.97 -9.51 2.76
N LEU A 417 -14.20 -9.03 3.74
CA LEU A 417 -13.73 -7.64 3.75
C LEU A 417 -12.93 -7.29 2.50
N MET A 418 -12.08 -8.19 2.01
CA MET A 418 -11.39 -7.96 0.75
C MET A 418 -12.34 -7.84 -0.45
N SER A 419 -13.36 -8.69 -0.50
CA SER A 419 -14.38 -8.61 -1.56
C SER A 419 -15.23 -7.34 -1.44
N GLU A 420 -15.41 -6.81 -0.24
CA GLU A 420 -16.13 -5.55 0.04
C GLU A 420 -15.25 -4.31 -0.18
N LEU A 421 -13.93 -4.40 -0.03
CA LEU A 421 -13.01 -3.26 -0.16
C LEU A 421 -12.25 -3.17 -1.49
N TYR A 422 -12.06 -4.30 -2.19
CA TYR A 422 -11.30 -4.37 -3.44
C TYR A 422 -12.10 -5.06 -4.55
N HIS A 423 -11.77 -4.74 -5.79
CA HIS A 423 -12.32 -5.43 -6.97
C HIS A 423 -11.35 -6.55 -7.39
N PRO A 424 -11.84 -7.74 -7.80
CA PRO A 424 -10.97 -8.87 -8.18
C PRO A 424 -10.04 -8.55 -9.36
N ASP A 425 -10.47 -7.73 -10.30
CA ASP A 425 -9.66 -7.33 -11.47
C ASP A 425 -8.44 -6.46 -11.11
N ASP A 426 -8.47 -5.79 -9.96
CA ASP A 426 -7.45 -4.81 -9.55
C ASP A 426 -6.41 -5.44 -8.58
N ARG A 427 -6.34 -6.77 -8.50
CA ARG A 427 -5.34 -7.49 -7.69
C ARG A 427 -3.91 -7.17 -8.15
N GLU A 428 -3.72 -7.12 -9.46
CA GLU A 428 -2.45 -6.73 -10.10
C GLU A 428 -2.51 -5.24 -10.50
N LEU A 429 -1.50 -4.48 -10.09
CA LEU A 429 -1.31 -3.05 -10.39
C LEU A 429 -0.16 -2.84 -11.38
#